data_AF-A0A3D3FX62-F1
#
_entry.id   AF-A0A3D3FX62-F1
#
_cell.length_a   1.000
_cell.length_b   1.000
_cell.length_c   1.000
_cell.angle_alpha   90.00
_cell.angle_beta   90.00
_cell.angle_gamma   90.00
#
_symmetry.space_group_name_H-M   'P 1'
#
loop_
_entity.id
_entity.type
_entity.pdbx_description
1 polymer ?
#
loop_
_entity_poly.entity_id
_entity_poly.type
_entity_poly.pdbx_seq_one_letter_code
_entity_poly.pdbx_strand_id
1 'polypeptide(L)'
;MKFFSRILGNGQMTIADRELYLFKFGNSERCYTNGDAFIEYAGRSYEPHVIERQSHKRGRDLEKETMEVEFSLQSEFAQNLSRSELEGLVTVEMFSFKHDTFKPFWSGRLTKVKPHNDGIKLQFETSFTKVGRNAVTRKIQASCPYRLFDQDCRLNREDYIVRTTIKSIDKLNLVLRGLESYAENYFAIGMIEHPDGVLITIDTSMGNNLILKRRYDSFSDLALTDAQYTALMNDIAAKQLIFDDVTSTLESAELDLVTKTQIEANAQAAVNAALPEDPGYQDLLDALAQAQVERLAAETAVADAQSELQAAQAELQAAQDAVPYVTLSPGCMRTPTACKAFNNMPNYGGFPFLPTDNPLAKEIA
;
A
#
# COMPACT_ATOMS: atom_id res chain seq x y z
N MET A 1 38.97 15.99 -0.40
CA MET A 1 39.09 14.52 -0.46
C MET A 1 40.39 14.11 0.23
N LYS A 2 40.32 13.57 1.45
CA LYS A 2 41.47 12.89 2.06
C LYS A 2 41.15 11.40 2.08
N PHE A 3 41.51 10.71 1.01
CA PHE A 3 41.60 9.26 1.04
C PHE A 3 42.72 8.93 2.03
N PHE A 4 42.44 8.13 3.06
CA PHE A 4 43.49 7.51 3.88
C PHE A 4 44.19 6.47 3.00
N SER A 5 45.10 6.94 2.18
CA SER A 5 45.92 6.08 1.36
C SER A 5 46.99 5.47 2.26
N ARG A 6 46.84 4.18 2.62
CA ARG A 6 47.90 3.45 3.32
C ARG A 6 49.08 3.31 2.37
N ILE A 7 50.13 4.11 2.60
CA ILE A 7 51.39 4.02 1.87
C ILE A 7 52.05 2.69 2.25
N LEU A 8 52.18 1.76 1.31
CA LEU A 8 53.05 0.61 1.47
C LEU A 8 54.51 1.11 1.46
N GLY A 9 55.40 0.44 2.22
CA GLY A 9 56.78 0.89 2.51
C GLY A 9 57.71 1.11 1.31
N ASN A 10 57.21 0.93 0.09
CA ASN A 10 57.84 1.12 -1.21
C ASN A 10 57.29 2.32 -2.01
N GLY A 11 56.46 3.19 -1.41
CA GLY A 11 56.06 4.47 -2.01
C GLY A 11 55.08 4.38 -3.19
N GLN A 12 54.55 3.19 -3.49
CA GLN A 12 53.49 3.02 -4.49
C GLN A 12 52.10 3.20 -3.84
N MET A 13 51.29 4.10 -4.41
CA MET A 13 49.85 4.18 -4.19
C MET A 13 49.18 3.05 -4.97
N THR A 14 49.07 1.85 -4.40
CA THR A 14 48.11 0.88 -4.93
C THR A 14 46.74 1.28 -4.40
N ILE A 15 45.92 1.93 -5.21
CA ILE A 15 44.48 2.01 -4.94
C ILE A 15 44.01 0.56 -4.97
N ALA A 16 43.81 -0.04 -3.80
CA ALA A 16 43.25 -1.37 -3.70
C ALA A 16 41.89 -1.35 -4.43
N ASP A 17 41.64 -2.33 -5.30
CA ASP A 17 40.36 -2.45 -5.98
C ASP A 17 39.25 -2.46 -4.92
N ARG A 18 38.35 -1.46 -4.97
CA ARG A 18 37.22 -1.37 -4.06
C ARG A 18 35.95 -1.77 -4.76
N GLU A 19 35.00 -2.24 -3.98
CA GLU A 19 33.67 -2.59 -4.43
C GLU A 19 32.66 -1.73 -3.71
N LEU A 20 31.65 -1.30 -4.46
CA LEU A 20 30.52 -0.54 -3.97
C LEU A 20 29.26 -1.37 -4.15
N TYR A 21 28.39 -1.30 -3.14
CA TYR A 21 27.15 -2.05 -3.06
C TYR A 21 26.02 -1.06 -2.80
N LEU A 22 25.11 -0.92 -3.76
CA LEU A 22 23.91 -0.11 -3.64
C LEU A 22 22.72 -1.04 -3.43
N PHE A 23 22.23 -1.11 -2.20
CA PHE A 23 21.03 -1.83 -1.85
C PHE A 23 19.83 -0.90 -1.93
N LYS A 24 18.78 -1.31 -2.65
CA LYS A 24 17.52 -0.57 -2.77
C LYS A 24 16.40 -1.41 -2.17
N PHE A 25 15.57 -0.80 -1.33
CA PHE A 25 14.41 -1.45 -0.71
C PHE A 25 13.32 -0.41 -0.48
N GLY A 26 12.17 -0.59 -1.13
CA GLY A 26 11.11 0.44 -1.16
C GLY A 26 11.66 1.77 -1.71
N ASN A 27 11.45 2.85 -0.96
CA ASN A 27 11.97 4.19 -1.27
C ASN A 27 13.32 4.51 -0.59
N SER A 28 13.91 3.55 0.11
CA SER A 28 15.17 3.72 0.83
C SER A 28 16.33 3.05 0.08
N GLU A 29 17.51 3.63 0.23
CA GLU A 29 18.76 3.09 -0.31
C GLU A 29 19.81 2.99 0.80
N ARG A 30 20.65 1.95 0.75
CA ARG A 30 21.83 1.78 1.60
C ARG A 30 23.05 1.54 0.73
N CYS A 31 24.10 2.32 0.97
CA CYS A 31 25.31 2.36 0.16
C CYS A 31 26.48 1.89 1.00
N TYR A 32 27.09 0.76 0.65
CA TYR A 32 28.23 0.22 1.38
C TYR A 32 29.45 -0.02 0.48
N THR A 33 30.63 0.03 1.08
CA THR A 33 31.88 -0.36 0.42
C THR A 33 32.67 -1.34 1.29
N ASN A 34 33.38 -2.27 0.64
CA ASN A 34 34.40 -3.09 1.30
C ASN A 34 35.72 -2.30 1.53
N GLY A 35 35.74 -1.01 1.18
CA GLY A 35 36.81 -0.09 1.49
C GLY A 35 36.86 0.29 2.97
N ASP A 36 37.97 0.93 3.35
CA ASP A 36 38.26 1.44 4.69
C ASP A 36 37.91 2.93 4.86
N ALA A 37 37.32 3.56 3.84
CA ALA A 37 36.94 4.97 3.84
C ALA A 37 35.66 5.21 3.04
N PHE A 38 34.95 6.29 3.38
CA PHE A 38 33.78 6.73 2.63
C PHE A 38 34.14 7.03 1.18
N ILE A 39 33.29 6.59 0.25
CA ILE A 39 33.45 6.83 -1.18
C ILE A 39 32.22 7.57 -1.69
N GLU A 40 32.43 8.76 -2.27
CA GLU A 40 31.36 9.53 -2.91
C GLU A 40 31.24 9.13 -4.38
N TYR A 41 30.06 8.71 -4.80
CA TYR A 41 29.79 8.38 -6.20
C TYR A 41 28.34 8.65 -6.58
N ALA A 42 28.12 9.31 -7.72
CA ALA A 42 26.79 9.62 -8.27
C ALA A 42 25.85 10.27 -7.23
N GLY A 43 26.37 11.19 -6.42
CA GLY A 43 25.64 11.90 -5.37
C GLY A 43 25.32 11.09 -4.11
N ARG A 44 25.92 9.90 -3.96
CA ARG A 44 25.74 9.00 -2.81
C ARG A 44 27.06 8.78 -2.08
N SER A 45 26.98 8.74 -0.74
CA SER A 45 28.08 8.39 0.14
C SER A 45 28.03 6.90 0.48
N TYR A 46 29.06 6.15 0.10
CA TYR A 46 29.19 4.72 0.39
C TYR A 46 29.99 4.53 1.68
N GLU A 47 29.37 3.90 2.67
CA GLU A 47 29.95 3.69 4.01
C GLU A 47 30.84 2.44 4.07
N PRO A 48 32.03 2.51 4.69
CA PRO A 48 32.86 1.36 4.98
C PRO A 48 32.12 0.31 5.80
N HIS A 49 32.07 -0.93 5.30
CA HIS A 49 31.44 -2.02 6.03
C HIS A 49 32.16 -3.34 5.82
N VAL A 50 32.10 -4.22 6.83
CA VAL A 50 32.66 -5.57 6.74
C VAL A 50 31.74 -6.42 5.89
N ILE A 51 32.01 -6.42 4.59
CA ILE A 51 31.25 -7.11 3.56
C ILE A 51 32.20 -7.99 2.76
N GLU A 52 31.85 -9.26 2.65
CA GLU A 52 32.52 -10.21 1.79
C GLU A 52 31.52 -10.73 0.75
N ARG A 53 32.00 -11.07 -0.45
CA ARG A 53 31.17 -11.70 -1.48
C ARG A 53 31.83 -12.94 -2.02
N GLN A 54 31.02 -13.88 -2.51
CA GLN A 54 31.56 -15.02 -3.23
C GLN A 54 32.24 -14.60 -4.54
N SER A 55 33.16 -15.42 -5.03
CA SER A 55 33.79 -15.21 -6.33
C SER A 55 32.76 -15.29 -7.45
N HIS A 56 32.68 -14.26 -8.28
CA HIS A 56 31.81 -14.23 -9.45
C HIS A 56 32.55 -14.79 -10.67
N LYS A 57 32.09 -15.94 -11.19
CA LYS A 57 32.52 -16.47 -12.49
C LYS A 57 31.37 -16.29 -13.46
N ARG A 58 31.55 -15.46 -14.50
CA ARG A 58 30.55 -15.32 -15.58
C ARG A 58 30.48 -16.62 -16.36
N GLY A 59 29.36 -17.33 -16.22
CA GLY A 59 29.09 -18.57 -16.94
C GLY A 59 28.40 -18.27 -18.28
N ARG A 60 28.25 -19.31 -19.13
CA ARG A 60 27.32 -19.23 -20.28
C ARG A 60 25.85 -19.29 -19.84
N ASP A 61 25.59 -19.82 -18.65
CA ASP A 61 24.25 -20.03 -18.08
C ASP A 61 23.88 -18.87 -17.14
N LEU A 62 23.50 -17.73 -17.74
CA LEU A 62 23.12 -16.50 -17.03
C LEU A 62 21.86 -16.68 -16.15
N GLU A 63 21.05 -17.70 -16.42
CA GLU A 63 19.77 -17.96 -15.74
C GLU A 63 19.94 -18.54 -14.33
N LYS A 64 21.14 -19.01 -13.97
CA LYS A 64 21.42 -19.62 -12.65
C LYS A 64 22.48 -18.85 -11.86
N GLU A 65 22.88 -17.66 -12.31
CA GLU A 65 23.88 -16.88 -11.61
C GLU A 65 23.32 -16.33 -10.29
N THR A 66 23.87 -16.82 -9.20
CA THR A 66 23.61 -16.33 -7.84
C THR A 66 24.80 -15.52 -7.34
N MET A 67 24.53 -14.57 -6.45
CA MET A 67 25.55 -13.82 -5.72
C MET A 67 25.26 -13.90 -4.23
N GLU A 68 26.20 -14.47 -3.49
CA GLU A 68 26.18 -14.45 -2.03
C GLU A 68 27.05 -13.31 -1.51
N VAL A 69 26.46 -12.47 -0.67
CA VAL A 69 27.11 -11.39 0.06
C VAL A 69 26.97 -11.67 1.55
N GLU A 70 28.08 -11.76 2.24
CA GLU A 70 28.15 -12.02 3.67
C GLU A 70 28.43 -10.72 4.43
N PHE A 71 27.59 -10.48 5.43
CA PHE A 71 27.72 -9.39 6.38
C PHE A 71 28.11 -9.93 7.74
N SER A 72 28.81 -9.12 8.54
CA SER A 72 28.97 -9.39 9.98
C SER A 72 27.62 -9.52 10.68
N LEU A 73 27.54 -10.36 11.72
CA LEU A 73 26.37 -10.47 12.60
C LEU A 73 25.95 -9.12 13.22
N GLN A 74 26.88 -8.18 13.38
CA GLN A 74 26.60 -6.85 13.94
C GLN A 74 26.01 -5.86 12.92
N SER A 75 25.91 -6.26 11.66
CA SER A 75 25.30 -5.43 10.62
C SER A 75 23.81 -5.28 10.88
N GLU A 76 23.39 -4.09 11.33
CA GLU A 76 21.98 -3.76 11.57
C GLU A 76 21.13 -4.02 10.31
N PHE A 77 21.66 -3.62 9.14
CA PHE A 77 21.02 -3.87 7.85
C PHE A 77 20.75 -5.36 7.60
N ALA A 78 21.74 -6.23 7.81
CA ALA A 78 21.58 -7.65 7.58
C ALA A 78 20.72 -8.33 8.66
N GLN A 79 20.79 -7.87 9.91
CA GLN A 79 19.90 -8.33 10.97
C GLN A 79 18.44 -7.99 10.66
N ASN A 80 18.15 -6.78 10.19
CA ASN A 80 16.80 -6.35 9.84
C ASN A 80 16.24 -7.21 8.70
N LEU A 81 17.04 -7.46 7.66
CA LEU A 81 16.67 -8.38 6.57
C LEU A 81 16.46 -9.82 7.05
N SER A 82 17.14 -10.26 8.10
CA SER A 82 16.96 -11.61 8.66
C SER A 82 15.75 -11.72 9.59
N ARG A 83 15.37 -10.64 10.28
CA ARG A 83 14.21 -10.61 11.19
C ARG A 83 12.91 -10.48 10.43
N SER A 84 12.93 -9.66 9.38
CA SER A 84 11.81 -9.43 8.50
C SER A 84 12.22 -9.73 7.06
N GLU A 85 12.44 -11.01 6.79
CA GLU A 85 12.76 -11.48 5.44
C GLU A 85 11.74 -10.90 4.45
N LEU A 86 12.23 -9.98 3.60
CA LEU A 86 11.53 -9.53 2.39
C LEU A 86 10.17 -8.87 2.68
N GLU A 87 10.09 -7.95 3.64
CA GLU A 87 8.94 -7.01 3.73
C GLU A 87 8.67 -6.33 2.39
N GLY A 88 9.74 -6.00 1.67
CA GLY A 88 9.71 -5.48 0.32
C GLY A 88 10.73 -6.15 -0.60
N LEU A 89 10.67 -5.76 -1.88
CA LEU A 89 11.64 -6.18 -2.89
C LEU A 89 12.98 -5.48 -2.64
N VAL A 90 14.01 -6.27 -2.29
CA VAL A 90 15.38 -5.77 -2.10
C VAL A 90 16.21 -6.09 -3.34
N THR A 91 16.83 -5.10 -3.95
CA THR A 91 17.80 -5.28 -5.04
C THR A 91 19.17 -4.78 -4.64
N VAL A 92 20.20 -5.29 -5.31
CA VAL A 92 21.57 -4.83 -5.17
C VAL A 92 22.15 -4.54 -6.54
N GLU A 93 22.86 -3.42 -6.64
CA GLU A 93 23.72 -3.05 -7.76
C GLU A 93 25.16 -3.00 -7.25
N MET A 94 26.06 -3.71 -7.92
CA MET A 94 27.46 -3.85 -7.52
C MET A 94 28.38 -3.21 -8.55
N PHE A 95 29.30 -2.37 -8.06
CA PHE A 95 30.26 -1.64 -8.87
C PHE A 95 31.68 -1.97 -8.43
N SER A 96 32.57 -2.08 -9.41
CA SER A 96 34.01 -2.10 -9.16
C SER A 96 34.55 -0.68 -9.31
N PHE A 97 35.41 -0.28 -8.38
CA PHE A 97 36.12 0.99 -8.38
C PHE A 97 37.62 0.74 -8.52
N LYS A 98 38.15 1.08 -9.71
CA LYS A 98 39.57 0.93 -10.05
C LYS A 98 40.04 2.16 -10.81
N HIS A 99 41.20 2.72 -10.43
CA HIS A 99 41.81 3.87 -11.12
C HIS A 99 40.81 4.99 -11.41
N ASP A 100 40.01 5.36 -10.40
CA ASP A 100 38.97 6.41 -10.50
C ASP A 100 37.84 6.12 -11.52
N THR A 101 37.72 4.87 -11.96
CA THR A 101 36.67 4.41 -12.88
C THR A 101 35.71 3.47 -12.15
N PHE A 102 34.43 3.80 -12.24
CA PHE A 102 33.33 2.96 -11.73
C PHE A 102 32.79 2.08 -12.86
N LYS A 103 32.71 0.77 -12.65
CA LYS A 103 32.12 -0.17 -13.61
C LYS A 103 31.10 -1.08 -12.92
N PRO A 104 29.81 -1.01 -13.28
CA PRO A 104 28.83 -1.99 -12.79
C PRO A 104 29.21 -3.37 -13.33
N PHE A 105 29.21 -4.38 -12.46
CA PHE A 105 29.57 -5.74 -12.87
C PHE A 105 28.49 -6.78 -12.55
N TRP A 106 27.63 -6.51 -11.56
CA TRP A 106 26.57 -7.42 -11.16
C TRP A 106 25.36 -6.67 -10.60
N SER A 107 24.16 -7.21 -10.83
CA SER A 107 22.93 -6.70 -10.25
C SER A 107 21.93 -7.83 -10.07
N GLY A 108 21.14 -7.78 -9.00
CA GLY A 108 20.13 -8.80 -8.77
C GLY A 108 19.19 -8.47 -7.63
N ARG A 109 18.32 -9.43 -7.30
CA ARG A 109 17.31 -9.32 -6.25
C ARG A 109 17.61 -10.31 -5.14
N LEU A 110 17.39 -9.90 -3.89
CA LEU A 110 17.50 -10.77 -2.72
C LEU A 110 16.46 -11.88 -2.83
N THR A 111 16.89 -13.12 -2.66
CA THR A 111 16.01 -14.30 -2.67
C THR A 111 16.00 -15.03 -1.35
N LYS A 112 17.10 -15.00 -0.60
CA LYS A 112 17.20 -15.68 0.68
C LYS A 112 18.16 -14.98 1.64
N VAL A 113 17.82 -15.00 2.92
CA VAL A 113 18.70 -14.58 4.02
C VAL A 113 19.04 -15.83 4.83
N LYS A 114 20.31 -16.04 5.14
CA LYS A 114 20.79 -17.20 5.92
C LYS A 114 21.71 -16.70 7.02
N PRO A 115 21.25 -16.66 8.27
CA PRO A 115 22.15 -16.57 9.41
C PRO A 115 23.12 -17.76 9.39
N HIS A 116 24.41 -17.48 9.60
CA HIS A 116 25.49 -18.45 9.73
C HIS A 116 26.30 -18.12 11.00
N ASN A 117 27.10 -19.07 11.51
CA ASN A 117 27.71 -18.99 12.85
C ASN A 117 28.35 -17.63 13.18
N ASP A 118 29.06 -17.00 12.23
CA ASP A 118 29.77 -15.72 12.45
C ASP A 118 29.31 -14.58 11.52
N GLY A 119 28.23 -14.78 10.75
CA GLY A 119 27.80 -13.81 9.73
C GLY A 119 26.36 -14.03 9.23
N ILE A 120 25.88 -13.10 8.41
CA ILE A 120 24.57 -13.19 7.75
C ILE A 120 24.81 -13.21 6.24
N LYS A 121 24.45 -14.32 5.60
CA LYS A 121 24.59 -14.51 4.15
C LYS A 121 23.31 -14.10 3.44
N LEU A 122 23.43 -13.11 2.57
CA LEU A 122 22.39 -12.63 1.68
C LEU A 122 22.61 -13.25 0.29
N GLN A 123 21.65 -14.05 -0.17
CA GLN A 123 21.69 -14.67 -1.48
C GLN A 123 20.83 -13.87 -2.46
N PHE A 124 21.44 -13.44 -3.56
CA PHE A 124 20.81 -12.70 -4.62
C PHE A 124 20.81 -13.49 -5.93
N GLU A 125 19.82 -13.25 -6.77
CA GLU A 125 19.69 -13.83 -8.11
C GLU A 125 19.53 -12.75 -9.17
N THR A 126 20.04 -13.01 -10.37
CA THR A 126 19.80 -12.12 -11.52
C THR A 126 18.34 -12.18 -11.96
N SER A 127 17.87 -11.12 -12.62
CA SER A 127 16.50 -11.07 -13.16
C SER A 127 16.21 -12.12 -14.25
N PHE A 128 17.25 -12.79 -14.78
CA PHE A 128 17.13 -13.82 -15.82
C PHE A 128 16.48 -15.12 -15.32
N THR A 129 16.47 -15.40 -14.01
CA THR A 129 15.73 -16.54 -13.42
C THR A 129 14.22 -16.49 -13.71
N LYS A 130 13.70 -15.35 -14.16
CA LYS A 130 12.30 -15.20 -14.59
C LYS A 130 12.03 -15.81 -15.97
N VAL A 131 13.04 -15.90 -16.85
CA VAL A 131 12.87 -16.37 -18.25
C VAL A 131 12.70 -17.89 -18.32
N GLY A 132 13.37 -18.66 -17.45
CA GLY A 132 13.26 -20.11 -17.39
C GLY A 132 11.98 -20.65 -16.74
N ARG A 133 10.99 -19.79 -16.45
CA ARG A 133 9.72 -20.23 -15.84
C ARG A 133 8.85 -20.92 -16.89
N ASN A 134 8.29 -22.07 -16.52
CA ASN A 134 7.36 -22.78 -17.38
C ASN A 134 6.16 -21.88 -17.74
N ALA A 135 5.96 -21.61 -19.04
CA ALA A 135 4.91 -20.75 -19.54
C ALA A 135 3.50 -21.34 -19.35
N VAL A 136 3.37 -22.67 -19.27
CA VAL A 136 2.09 -23.36 -19.06
C VAL A 136 2.00 -23.87 -17.64
N THR A 137 1.37 -23.09 -16.77
CA THR A 137 1.20 -23.41 -15.34
C THR A 137 -0.12 -24.11 -15.02
N ARG A 138 -1.12 -24.01 -15.90
CA ARG A 138 -2.47 -24.55 -15.67
C ARG A 138 -2.56 -26.02 -16.06
N LYS A 139 -2.64 -26.88 -15.04
CA LYS A 139 -2.90 -28.32 -15.20
C LYS A 139 -4.40 -28.58 -15.03
N ILE A 140 -4.91 -29.64 -15.67
CA ILE A 140 -6.23 -30.18 -15.35
C ILE A 140 -6.15 -30.74 -13.92
N GLN A 141 -7.01 -30.23 -13.04
CA GLN A 141 -7.06 -30.63 -11.63
C GLN A 141 -8.48 -30.44 -11.07
N ALA A 142 -8.78 -31.11 -9.96
CA ALA A 142 -10.11 -31.04 -9.36
C ALA A 142 -10.41 -29.69 -8.69
N SER A 143 -9.40 -29.11 -8.03
CA SER A 143 -9.49 -27.81 -7.36
C SER A 143 -9.45 -26.64 -8.36
N CYS A 144 -10.03 -25.50 -7.98
CA CYS A 144 -9.97 -24.31 -8.81
C CYS A 144 -8.51 -23.84 -8.99
N PRO A 145 -8.01 -23.68 -10.23
CA PRO A 145 -6.66 -23.17 -10.47
C PRO A 145 -6.58 -21.64 -10.32
N TYR A 146 -7.72 -20.93 -10.35
CA TYR A 146 -7.75 -19.48 -10.32
C TYR A 146 -7.41 -18.94 -8.94
N ARG A 147 -6.71 -17.80 -8.91
CA ARG A 147 -6.53 -17.01 -7.70
C ARG A 147 -7.84 -16.26 -7.44
N LEU A 148 -8.23 -16.12 -6.17
CA LEU A 148 -9.41 -15.34 -5.79
C LEU A 148 -9.24 -13.89 -6.28
N PHE A 149 -10.31 -13.31 -6.84
CA PHE A 149 -10.32 -11.97 -7.46
C PHE A 149 -9.40 -11.79 -8.68
N ASP A 150 -8.88 -12.88 -9.24
CA ASP A 150 -8.16 -12.83 -10.51
C ASP A 150 -9.12 -12.69 -11.70
N GLN A 151 -8.58 -12.34 -12.86
CA GLN A 151 -9.33 -12.12 -14.11
C GLN A 151 -10.26 -13.30 -14.46
N ASP A 152 -9.81 -14.53 -14.23
CA ASP A 152 -10.61 -15.73 -14.52
C ASP A 152 -11.58 -16.10 -13.39
N CYS A 153 -11.30 -15.68 -12.16
CA CYS A 153 -12.25 -15.82 -11.06
C CYS A 153 -13.44 -14.85 -11.23
N ARG A 154 -13.21 -13.66 -11.80
CA ARG A 154 -14.21 -12.62 -12.11
C ARG A 154 -14.99 -12.09 -10.91
N LEU A 155 -14.67 -12.52 -9.70
CA LEU A 155 -15.24 -11.97 -8.48
C LEU A 155 -14.66 -10.58 -8.25
N ASN A 156 -15.50 -9.57 -8.02
CA ASN A 156 -15.02 -8.24 -7.68
C ASN A 156 -14.41 -8.27 -6.28
N ARG A 157 -13.22 -7.69 -6.12
CA ARG A 157 -12.52 -7.67 -4.82
C ARG A 157 -13.22 -6.73 -3.84
N GLU A 158 -13.65 -5.57 -4.31
CA GLU A 158 -14.15 -4.49 -3.46
C GLU A 158 -15.39 -4.89 -2.64
N ASP A 159 -16.17 -5.85 -3.14
CA ASP A 159 -17.38 -6.36 -2.47
C ASP A 159 -17.08 -7.21 -1.23
N TYR A 160 -15.83 -7.65 -1.05
CA TYR A 160 -15.42 -8.61 -0.01
C TYR A 160 -14.28 -8.14 0.89
N ILE A 161 -13.68 -6.98 0.60
CA ILE A 161 -12.63 -6.45 1.46
C ILE A 161 -13.21 -5.86 2.74
N VAL A 162 -12.45 -5.96 3.82
CA VAL A 162 -12.83 -5.45 5.14
C VAL A 162 -11.71 -4.55 5.64
N ARG A 163 -12.00 -3.27 5.85
CA ARG A 163 -11.07 -2.34 6.50
C ARG A 163 -11.25 -2.43 8.01
N THR A 164 -10.15 -2.60 8.74
CA THR A 164 -10.14 -2.69 10.20
C THR A 164 -8.85 -2.12 10.76
N THR A 165 -8.81 -1.89 12.07
CA THR A 165 -7.65 -1.35 12.79
C THR A 165 -7.02 -2.41 13.69
N ILE A 166 -5.71 -2.35 13.88
CA ILE A 166 -4.99 -3.27 14.75
C ILE A 166 -5.08 -2.79 16.21
N LYS A 167 -5.50 -3.67 17.12
CA LYS A 167 -5.48 -3.45 18.57
C LYS A 167 -4.11 -3.74 19.15
N SER A 168 -3.57 -4.92 18.86
CA SER A 168 -2.29 -5.36 19.38
C SER A 168 -1.71 -6.47 18.52
N ILE A 169 -0.38 -6.59 18.55
CA ILE A 169 0.37 -7.63 17.84
C ILE A 169 1.31 -8.31 18.82
N ASP A 170 1.35 -9.64 18.77
CA ASP A 170 2.41 -10.45 19.36
C ASP A 170 2.96 -11.40 18.30
N LYS A 171 4.04 -10.95 17.63
CA LYS A 171 4.76 -11.66 16.56
C LYS A 171 3.86 -12.04 15.37
N LEU A 172 3.22 -13.20 15.43
CA LEU A 172 2.32 -13.71 14.40
C LEU A 172 0.84 -13.50 14.76
N ASN A 173 0.54 -13.28 16.03
CA ASN A 173 -0.82 -13.14 16.55
C ASN A 173 -1.23 -11.67 16.49
N LEU A 174 -2.31 -11.39 15.78
CA LEU A 174 -2.92 -10.07 15.69
C LEU A 174 -4.28 -10.09 16.38
N VAL A 175 -4.56 -9.03 17.13
CA VAL A 175 -5.90 -8.70 17.60
C VAL A 175 -6.37 -7.48 16.82
N LEU A 176 -7.46 -7.62 16.10
CA LEU A 176 -8.10 -6.57 15.28
C LEU A 176 -9.42 -6.15 15.92
N ARG A 177 -10.21 -5.32 15.24
CA ARG A 177 -11.49 -4.82 15.74
C ARG A 177 -12.63 -5.11 14.77
N GLY A 178 -13.82 -5.43 15.29
CA GLY A 178 -15.05 -5.50 14.50
C GLY A 178 -15.16 -6.73 13.58
N LEU A 179 -14.49 -7.83 13.91
CA LEU A 179 -14.50 -9.07 13.11
C LEU A 179 -15.36 -10.19 13.73
N GLU A 180 -16.11 -9.91 14.79
CA GLU A 180 -16.89 -10.90 15.55
C GLU A 180 -18.06 -11.50 14.74
N SER A 181 -18.54 -10.80 13.71
CA SER A 181 -19.62 -11.25 12.84
C SER A 181 -19.17 -12.27 11.78
N TYR A 182 -17.87 -12.40 11.54
CA TYR A 182 -17.34 -13.31 10.54
C TYR A 182 -17.21 -14.73 11.10
N ALA A 183 -17.55 -15.71 10.27
CA ALA A 183 -17.40 -17.12 10.62
C ALA A 183 -15.92 -17.47 10.90
N GLU A 184 -15.70 -18.51 11.70
CA GLU A 184 -14.38 -19.05 11.93
C GLU A 184 -13.70 -19.40 10.59
N ASN A 185 -12.44 -19.02 10.46
CA ASN A 185 -11.59 -19.21 9.29
C ASN A 185 -12.10 -18.59 7.98
N TYR A 186 -13.02 -17.61 8.05
CA TYR A 186 -13.43 -16.83 6.88
C TYR A 186 -12.25 -16.14 6.17
N PHE A 187 -11.28 -15.62 6.93
CA PHE A 187 -10.09 -14.97 6.39
C PHE A 187 -8.88 -15.91 6.27
N ALA A 188 -8.98 -17.16 6.73
CA ALA A 188 -7.89 -18.14 6.59
C ALA A 188 -7.51 -18.29 5.12
N ILE A 189 -6.21 -18.40 4.80
CA ILE A 189 -5.62 -18.37 3.45
C ILE A 189 -5.95 -17.13 2.60
N GLY A 190 -6.60 -16.13 3.20
CA GLY A 190 -6.78 -14.79 2.67
C GLY A 190 -5.54 -13.92 2.88
N MET A 191 -5.71 -12.61 2.70
CA MET A 191 -4.62 -11.65 2.81
C MET A 191 -4.99 -10.53 3.78
N ILE A 192 -4.04 -10.12 4.60
CA ILE A 192 -4.02 -8.81 5.26
C ILE A 192 -3.05 -7.91 4.48
N GLU A 193 -3.50 -6.71 4.14
CA GLU A 193 -2.77 -5.71 3.37
C GLU A 193 -2.39 -4.55 4.27
N HIS A 194 -1.09 -4.25 4.32
CA HIS A 194 -0.55 -3.02 4.89
C HIS A 194 -0.83 -1.82 3.94
N PRO A 195 -1.01 -0.58 4.44
CA PRO A 195 -1.13 0.61 3.60
C PRO A 195 -0.03 0.78 2.54
N ASP A 196 1.18 0.26 2.79
CA ASP A 196 2.29 0.26 1.82
C ASP A 196 2.12 -0.77 0.68
N GLY A 197 1.00 -1.50 0.62
CA GLY A 197 0.69 -2.50 -0.39
C GLY A 197 1.29 -3.89 -0.14
N VAL A 198 1.90 -4.12 1.02
CA VAL A 198 2.46 -5.42 1.39
C VAL A 198 1.33 -6.37 1.82
N LEU A 199 1.27 -7.54 1.19
CA LEU A 199 0.29 -8.58 1.46
C LEU A 199 0.90 -9.71 2.29
N ILE A 200 0.28 -10.03 3.43
CA ILE A 200 0.62 -11.17 4.29
C ILE A 200 -0.53 -12.17 4.28
N THR A 201 -0.21 -13.46 4.13
CA THR A 201 -1.22 -14.51 4.20
C THR A 201 -1.65 -14.76 5.64
N ILE A 202 -2.96 -14.86 5.84
CA ILE A 202 -3.58 -15.22 7.12
C ILE A 202 -3.63 -16.75 7.21
N ASP A 203 -3.19 -17.31 8.32
CA ASP A 203 -3.23 -18.76 8.58
C ASP A 203 -4.59 -19.18 9.15
N THR A 204 -5.01 -18.52 10.23
CA THR A 204 -6.30 -18.78 10.92
C THR A 204 -6.98 -17.46 11.29
N SER A 205 -8.31 -17.50 11.41
CA SER A 205 -9.11 -16.35 11.82
C SER A 205 -10.25 -16.75 12.74
N MET A 206 -10.36 -16.16 13.93
CA MET A 206 -11.45 -16.43 14.86
C MET A 206 -11.85 -15.15 15.60
N GLY A 207 -13.02 -14.61 15.26
CA GLY A 207 -13.45 -13.28 15.70
C GLY A 207 -12.36 -12.25 15.39
N ASN A 208 -11.95 -11.49 16.41
CA ASN A 208 -10.90 -10.47 16.29
C ASN A 208 -9.47 -11.00 16.22
N ASN A 209 -9.24 -12.30 16.42
CA ASN A 209 -7.90 -12.87 16.46
C ASN A 209 -7.51 -13.46 15.10
N LEU A 210 -6.38 -13.03 14.57
CA LEU A 210 -5.75 -13.60 13.38
C LEU A 210 -4.36 -14.13 13.71
N ILE A 211 -3.96 -15.22 13.05
CA ILE A 211 -2.58 -15.69 13.04
C ILE A 211 -2.03 -15.54 11.63
N LEU A 212 -0.87 -14.90 11.48
CA LEU A 212 -0.20 -14.71 10.20
C LEU A 212 0.71 -15.89 9.87
N LYS A 213 0.82 -16.22 8.58
CA LYS A 213 1.77 -17.25 8.11
C LYS A 213 3.23 -16.85 8.22
N ARG A 214 3.50 -15.55 8.24
CA ARG A 214 4.83 -14.99 8.44
C ARG A 214 4.74 -13.69 9.21
N ARG A 215 5.82 -13.36 9.90
CA ARG A 215 5.95 -12.11 10.64
C ARG A 215 6.04 -10.92 9.66
N TYR A 216 5.48 -9.80 10.08
CA TYR A 216 5.62 -8.50 9.42
C TYR A 216 5.63 -7.43 10.51
N ASP A 217 6.78 -6.81 10.71
CA ASP A 217 7.00 -5.98 11.90
C ASP A 217 6.37 -4.60 11.77
N SER A 218 6.25 -4.06 10.55
CA SER A 218 5.66 -2.73 10.32
C SER A 218 4.17 -2.65 10.69
N PHE A 219 3.46 -3.78 10.88
CA PHE A 219 2.11 -3.72 11.45
C PHE A 219 2.10 -3.11 12.86
N SER A 220 3.20 -3.21 13.61
CA SER A 220 3.28 -2.62 14.95
C SER A 220 3.17 -1.10 14.94
N ASP A 221 3.56 -0.45 13.84
CA ASP A 221 3.44 1.01 13.67
C ASP A 221 1.98 1.47 13.51
N LEU A 222 1.07 0.56 13.14
CA LEU A 222 -0.36 0.81 12.97
C LEU A 222 -1.20 0.45 14.20
N ALA A 223 -0.59 -0.14 15.24
CA ALA A 223 -1.34 -0.64 16.39
C ALA A 223 -1.82 0.51 17.29
N LEU A 224 -3.12 0.55 17.56
CA LEU A 224 -3.74 1.55 18.43
C LEU A 224 -4.27 0.90 19.70
N THR A 225 -3.88 1.44 20.85
CA THR A 225 -4.54 1.09 22.13
C THR A 225 -6.02 1.47 22.09
N ASP A 226 -6.84 0.85 22.94
CA ASP A 226 -8.28 1.14 22.99
C ASP A 226 -8.55 2.63 23.29
N ALA A 227 -7.73 3.26 24.13
CA ALA A 227 -7.83 4.68 24.47
C ALA A 227 -7.51 5.59 23.26
N GLN A 228 -6.42 5.31 22.53
CA GLN A 228 -6.05 6.07 21.32
C GLN A 228 -7.12 5.92 20.24
N TYR A 229 -7.58 4.69 19.99
CA TYR A 229 -8.65 4.43 19.02
C TYR A 229 -9.93 5.19 19.39
N THR A 230 -10.34 5.14 20.66
CA THR A 230 -11.56 5.83 21.11
C THR A 230 -11.44 7.34 20.96
N ALA A 231 -10.28 7.92 21.25
CA ALA A 231 -10.04 9.36 21.06
C ALA A 231 -10.19 9.77 19.59
N LEU A 232 -9.62 8.99 18.65
CA LEU A 232 -9.76 9.25 17.21
C LEU A 232 -11.22 9.11 16.75
N MET A 233 -11.92 8.07 17.19
CA MET A 233 -13.32 7.88 16.83
C MET A 233 -14.23 8.99 17.38
N ASN A 234 -13.94 9.49 18.58
CA ASN A 234 -14.67 10.63 19.16
C ASN A 234 -14.39 11.93 18.40
N ASP A 235 -13.15 12.17 17.95
CA ASP A 235 -12.80 13.32 17.12
C ASP A 235 -13.52 13.29 15.77
N ILE A 236 -13.54 12.12 15.11
CA ILE A 236 -14.30 11.91 13.87
C ILE A 236 -15.80 12.18 14.11
N ALA A 237 -16.38 11.65 15.19
CA ALA A 237 -17.78 11.87 15.51
C ALA A 237 -18.10 13.36 15.74
N ALA A 238 -17.22 14.09 16.44
CA ALA A 238 -17.38 15.52 16.65
C ALA A 238 -17.31 16.31 15.33
N LYS A 239 -16.35 15.98 14.44
CA LYS A 239 -16.22 16.61 13.13
C LYS A 239 -17.37 16.27 12.18
N GLN A 240 -17.92 15.06 12.28
CA GLN A 240 -19.12 14.68 11.53
C GLN A 240 -20.32 15.54 11.94
N LEU A 241 -20.52 15.77 13.25
CA LEU A 241 -21.60 16.65 13.73
C LEU A 241 -21.46 18.08 13.20
N ILE A 242 -20.23 18.61 13.14
CA ILE A 242 -19.95 19.93 12.55
C ILE A 242 -20.28 19.92 11.05
N PHE A 243 -19.85 18.89 10.32
CA PHE A 243 -20.15 18.76 8.89
C PHE A 243 -21.65 18.68 8.62
N ASP A 244 -22.40 17.93 9.43
CA ASP A 244 -23.86 17.79 9.30
C ASP A 244 -24.57 19.13 9.59
N ASP A 245 -24.12 19.87 10.62
CA ASP A 245 -24.66 21.19 10.97
C ASP A 245 -24.43 22.24 9.86
N VAL A 246 -23.20 22.29 9.32
CA VAL A 246 -22.87 23.19 8.20
C VAL A 246 -23.63 22.80 6.93
N THR A 247 -23.83 21.50 6.69
CA THR A 247 -24.67 21.02 5.57
C THR A 247 -26.10 21.54 5.70
N SER A 248 -26.69 21.47 6.90
CA SER A 248 -28.04 21.99 7.13
C SER A 248 -28.13 23.52 6.99
N THR A 249 -27.06 24.24 7.33
CA THR A 249 -26.95 25.70 7.14
C THR A 249 -26.92 26.06 5.65
N LEU A 250 -26.16 25.31 4.85
CA LEU A 250 -26.14 25.48 3.39
C LEU A 250 -27.51 25.22 2.78
N GLU A 251 -28.16 24.10 3.15
CA GLU A 251 -29.52 23.78 2.65
C GLU A 251 -30.52 24.91 2.96
N SER A 252 -30.41 25.52 4.14
CA SER A 252 -31.25 26.65 4.55
C SER A 252 -30.94 27.92 3.76
N ALA A 253 -29.66 28.22 3.51
CA ALA A 253 -29.23 29.37 2.71
C ALA A 253 -29.65 29.23 1.24
N GLU A 254 -29.56 28.03 0.67
CA GLU A 254 -30.00 27.73 -0.70
C GLU A 254 -31.53 27.91 -0.84
N LEU A 255 -32.31 27.50 0.16
CA LEU A 255 -33.75 27.71 0.19
C LEU A 255 -34.13 29.21 0.27
N ASP A 256 -33.41 29.99 1.08
CA ASP A 256 -33.60 31.45 1.13
C ASP A 256 -33.26 32.10 -0.22
N LEU A 257 -32.14 31.71 -0.85
CA LEU A 257 -31.76 32.20 -2.18
C LEU A 257 -32.85 31.91 -3.23
N VAL A 258 -33.43 30.71 -3.24
CA VAL A 258 -34.55 30.36 -4.12
C VAL A 258 -35.74 31.30 -3.87
N THR A 259 -36.06 31.55 -2.60
CA THR A 259 -37.16 32.44 -2.19
C THR A 259 -36.91 33.88 -2.63
N LYS A 260 -35.71 34.41 -2.39
CA LYS A 260 -35.31 35.77 -2.79
C LYS A 260 -35.28 35.95 -4.31
N THR A 261 -34.83 34.93 -5.04
CA THR A 261 -34.86 34.92 -6.51
C THR A 261 -36.29 35.01 -7.04
N GLN A 262 -37.24 34.30 -6.42
CA GLN A 262 -38.65 34.39 -6.81
C GLN A 262 -39.26 35.76 -6.49
N ILE A 263 -38.89 36.37 -5.35
CA ILE A 263 -39.35 37.72 -4.97
C ILE A 263 -38.85 38.76 -5.97
N GLU A 264 -37.58 38.71 -6.37
CA GLU A 264 -37.05 39.61 -7.40
C GLU A 264 -37.74 39.42 -8.75
N ALA A 265 -37.95 38.17 -9.17
CA ALA A 265 -38.66 37.89 -10.42
C ALA A 265 -40.09 38.48 -10.43
N ASN A 266 -40.80 38.38 -9.29
CA ASN A 266 -42.13 38.97 -9.12
C ASN A 266 -42.09 40.50 -9.12
N ALA A 267 -41.12 41.12 -8.44
CA ALA A 267 -40.93 42.57 -8.43
C ALA A 267 -40.61 43.11 -9.84
N GLN A 268 -39.75 42.40 -10.59
CA GLN A 268 -39.41 42.75 -11.97
C GLN A 268 -40.63 42.63 -12.89
N ALA A 269 -41.46 41.60 -12.72
CA ALA A 269 -42.70 41.44 -13.48
C ALA A 269 -43.69 42.58 -13.19
N ALA A 270 -43.78 43.05 -11.94
CA ALA A 270 -44.62 44.18 -11.56
C ALA A 270 -44.15 45.49 -12.20
N VAL A 271 -42.84 45.77 -12.19
CA VAL A 271 -42.25 46.94 -12.88
C VAL A 271 -42.52 46.88 -14.38
N ASN A 272 -42.36 45.71 -15.01
CA ASN A 272 -42.59 45.53 -16.45
C ASN A 272 -44.07 45.72 -16.87
N ALA A 273 -45.01 45.53 -15.94
CA ALA A 273 -46.44 45.68 -16.19
C ALA A 273 -46.97 47.11 -15.97
N ALA A 274 -46.23 47.95 -15.24
CA ALA A 274 -46.61 49.34 -14.94
C ALA A 274 -46.12 50.32 -16.02
N LEU A 275 -46.84 51.43 -16.21
CA LEU A 275 -46.40 52.51 -17.09
C LEU A 275 -45.53 53.51 -16.30
N PRO A 276 -44.50 54.13 -16.92
CA PRO A 276 -43.62 55.08 -16.22
C PRO A 276 -44.32 56.32 -15.66
N GLU A 277 -45.53 56.63 -16.14
CA GLU A 277 -46.31 57.79 -15.72
C GLU A 277 -47.20 57.48 -14.49
N ASP A 278 -47.27 56.22 -14.06
CA ASP A 278 -48.10 55.80 -12.93
C ASP A 278 -47.56 56.36 -11.60
N PRO A 279 -48.41 56.92 -10.71
CA PRO A 279 -47.98 57.53 -9.45
C PRO A 279 -47.18 56.62 -8.51
N GLY A 280 -47.32 55.29 -8.64
CA GLY A 280 -46.63 54.29 -7.83
C GLY A 280 -45.42 53.63 -8.53
N TYR A 281 -45.02 54.09 -9.72
CA TYR A 281 -43.93 53.48 -10.49
C TYR A 281 -42.58 53.53 -9.75
N GLN A 282 -42.31 54.63 -9.04
CA GLN A 282 -41.07 54.77 -8.26
C GLN A 282 -41.00 53.78 -7.10
N ASP A 283 -42.12 53.53 -6.41
CA ASP A 283 -42.18 52.55 -5.31
C ASP A 283 -41.88 51.13 -5.81
N LEU A 284 -42.32 50.79 -7.03
CA LEU A 284 -42.01 49.50 -7.66
C LEU A 284 -40.53 49.36 -8.02
N LEU A 285 -39.89 50.44 -8.48
CA LEU A 285 -38.45 50.45 -8.74
C LEU A 285 -37.64 50.28 -7.45
N ASP A 286 -38.03 50.96 -6.38
CA ASP A 286 -37.38 50.86 -5.07
C ASP A 286 -37.55 49.45 -4.48
N ALA A 287 -38.74 48.84 -4.64
CA ALA A 287 -39.00 47.46 -4.23
C ALA A 287 -38.16 46.44 -5.03
N LEU A 288 -37.99 46.64 -6.34
CA LEU A 288 -37.11 45.82 -7.17
C LEU A 288 -35.63 45.95 -6.74
N ALA A 289 -35.17 47.19 -6.49
CA ALA A 289 -33.81 47.42 -6.03
C ALA A 289 -33.55 46.74 -4.67
N GLN A 290 -34.51 46.80 -3.74
CA GLN A 290 -34.43 46.10 -2.46
C GLN A 290 -34.38 44.57 -2.65
N ALA A 291 -35.23 44.02 -3.52
CA ALA A 291 -35.24 42.58 -3.80
C ALA A 291 -33.90 42.09 -4.40
N GLN A 292 -33.28 42.89 -5.28
CA GLN A 292 -31.96 42.60 -5.83
C GLN A 292 -30.85 42.58 -4.77
N VAL A 293 -30.87 43.53 -3.83
CA VAL A 293 -29.92 43.57 -2.70
C VAL A 293 -30.09 42.33 -1.82
N GLU A 294 -31.34 41.95 -1.52
CA GLU A 294 -31.62 40.75 -0.71
C GLU A 294 -31.22 39.45 -1.42
N ARG A 295 -31.42 39.34 -2.75
CA ARG A 295 -30.92 38.18 -3.52
C ARG A 295 -29.40 38.12 -3.46
N LEU A 296 -28.70 39.23 -3.71
CA LEU A 296 -27.23 39.26 -3.67
C LEU A 296 -26.68 38.90 -2.28
N ALA A 297 -27.36 39.35 -1.22
CA ALA A 297 -27.01 38.96 0.15
C ALA A 297 -27.20 37.45 0.37
N ALA A 298 -28.30 36.86 -0.12
CA ALA A 298 -28.52 35.42 -0.06
C ALA A 298 -27.51 34.63 -0.90
N GLU A 299 -27.13 35.12 -2.09
CA GLU A 299 -26.06 34.52 -2.92
C GLU A 299 -24.72 34.51 -2.17
N THR A 300 -24.40 35.60 -1.47
CA THR A 300 -23.19 35.70 -0.65
C THR A 300 -23.24 34.72 0.51
N ALA A 301 -24.38 34.61 1.21
CA ALA A 301 -24.56 33.67 2.31
C ALA A 301 -24.40 32.19 1.85
N VAL A 302 -24.89 31.84 0.66
CA VAL A 302 -24.66 30.51 0.06
C VAL A 302 -23.18 30.30 -0.22
N ALA A 303 -22.48 31.28 -0.80
CA ALA A 303 -21.05 31.17 -1.09
C ALA A 303 -20.21 30.99 0.19
N ASP A 304 -20.54 31.74 1.26
CA ASP A 304 -19.89 31.61 2.56
C ASP A 304 -20.14 30.22 3.18
N ALA A 305 -21.39 29.76 3.18
CA ALA A 305 -21.75 28.43 3.69
C ALA A 305 -21.08 27.29 2.89
N GLN A 306 -20.95 27.43 1.56
CA GLN A 306 -20.22 26.48 0.72
C GLN A 306 -18.73 26.44 1.08
N SER A 307 -18.11 27.58 1.35
CA SER A 307 -16.72 27.65 1.79
C SER A 307 -16.53 26.98 3.16
N GLU A 308 -17.44 27.21 4.10
CA GLU A 308 -17.42 26.54 5.41
C GLU A 308 -17.60 25.03 5.29
N LEU A 309 -18.50 24.57 4.41
CA LEU A 309 -18.72 23.14 4.18
C LEU A 309 -17.46 22.47 3.63
N GLN A 310 -16.77 23.11 2.68
CA GLN A 310 -15.50 22.59 2.14
C GLN A 310 -14.42 22.49 3.23
N ALA A 311 -14.34 23.47 4.12
CA ALA A 311 -13.41 23.44 5.25
C ALA A 311 -13.76 22.30 6.23
N ALA A 312 -15.04 22.16 6.61
CA ALA A 312 -15.52 21.09 7.49
C ALA A 312 -15.28 19.70 6.88
N GLN A 313 -15.52 19.54 5.57
CA GLN A 313 -15.25 18.30 4.85
C GLN A 313 -13.75 17.95 4.86
N ALA A 314 -12.87 18.93 4.63
CA ALA A 314 -11.43 18.71 4.65
C ALA A 314 -10.94 18.30 6.05
N GLU A 315 -11.48 18.92 7.10
CA GLU A 315 -11.15 18.55 8.48
C GLU A 315 -11.64 17.15 8.85
N LEU A 316 -12.86 16.78 8.45
CA LEU A 316 -13.42 15.45 8.67
C LEU A 316 -12.59 14.39 7.93
N GLN A 317 -12.24 14.64 6.67
CA GLN A 317 -11.40 13.76 5.88
C GLN A 317 -10.02 13.56 6.53
N ALA A 318 -9.38 14.66 6.98
CA ALA A 318 -8.10 14.59 7.67
C ALA A 318 -8.17 13.77 8.96
N ALA A 319 -9.26 13.87 9.72
CA ALA A 319 -9.47 13.06 10.93
C ALA A 319 -9.69 11.57 10.60
N GLN A 320 -10.41 11.26 9.51
CA GLN A 320 -10.58 9.88 9.03
C GLN A 320 -9.26 9.27 8.55
N ASP A 321 -8.46 10.03 7.81
CA ASP A 321 -7.15 9.59 7.29
C ASP A 321 -6.11 9.41 8.42
N ALA A 322 -6.31 10.06 9.57
CA ALA A 322 -5.46 9.87 10.74
C ALA A 322 -5.64 8.50 11.42
N VAL A 323 -6.70 7.74 11.08
CA VAL A 323 -6.93 6.40 11.62
C VAL A 323 -6.17 5.36 10.77
N PRO A 324 -5.05 4.80 11.25
CA PRO A 324 -4.37 3.72 10.54
C PRO A 324 -5.27 2.49 10.41
N TYR A 325 -5.39 1.98 9.20
CA TYR A 325 -6.16 0.78 8.91
C TYR A 325 -5.34 -0.24 8.13
N VAL A 326 -5.79 -1.48 8.19
CA VAL A 326 -5.36 -2.58 7.33
C VAL A 326 -6.56 -3.09 6.55
N THR A 327 -6.31 -3.66 5.38
CA THR A 327 -7.37 -4.24 4.56
C THR A 327 -7.27 -5.76 4.58
N LEU A 328 -8.35 -6.42 5.00
CA LEU A 328 -8.48 -7.88 4.96
C LEU A 328 -9.21 -8.30 3.69
N SER A 329 -8.76 -9.39 3.09
CA SER A 329 -9.45 -10.08 1.99
C SER A 329 -9.67 -11.53 2.40
N PRO A 330 -10.85 -12.12 2.13
CA PRO A 330 -11.13 -13.50 2.51
C PRO A 330 -10.24 -14.48 1.74
N GLY A 331 -10.14 -15.70 2.27
CA GLY A 331 -9.48 -16.79 1.56
C GLY A 331 -10.44 -17.65 0.76
N CYS A 332 -9.89 -18.41 -0.19
CA CYS A 332 -10.66 -19.37 -0.97
C CYS A 332 -9.97 -20.73 -0.95
N MET A 333 -10.67 -21.74 -0.42
CA MET A 333 -10.17 -23.12 -0.37
C MET A 333 -10.12 -23.82 -1.74
N ARG A 334 -10.53 -23.12 -2.81
CA ARG A 334 -10.52 -23.61 -4.20
C ARG A 334 -11.35 -24.88 -4.40
N THR A 335 -12.40 -25.07 -3.60
CA THR A 335 -13.37 -26.16 -3.73
C THR A 335 -14.70 -25.63 -4.32
N PRO A 336 -15.54 -26.52 -4.88
CA PRO A 336 -16.88 -26.13 -5.33
C PRO A 336 -17.73 -25.51 -4.21
N THR A 337 -17.63 -26.04 -2.98
CA THR A 337 -18.36 -25.53 -1.82
C THR A 337 -17.92 -24.11 -1.47
N ALA A 338 -16.61 -23.85 -1.43
CA ALA A 338 -16.09 -22.50 -1.20
C ALA A 338 -16.55 -21.53 -2.31
N CYS A 339 -16.49 -21.97 -3.58
CA CYS A 339 -16.92 -21.15 -4.70
C CYS A 339 -18.42 -20.80 -4.66
N LYS A 340 -19.26 -21.74 -4.20
CA LYS A 340 -20.69 -21.50 -3.94
C LYS A 340 -20.93 -20.52 -2.80
N ALA A 341 -20.10 -20.52 -1.75
CA ALA A 341 -20.19 -19.55 -0.66
C ALA A 341 -19.97 -18.10 -1.13
N PHE A 342 -19.17 -17.91 -2.18
CA PHE A 342 -19.00 -16.62 -2.88
C PHE A 342 -20.02 -16.38 -3.99
N ASN A 343 -21.04 -17.23 -4.15
CA ASN A 343 -21.99 -17.19 -5.25
C ASN A 343 -21.33 -17.14 -6.66
N ASN A 344 -20.17 -17.78 -6.82
CA ASN A 344 -19.33 -17.65 -8.02
C ASN A 344 -19.10 -18.98 -8.76
N MET A 345 -19.97 -19.97 -8.53
CA MET A 345 -19.86 -21.31 -9.13
C MET A 345 -19.76 -21.32 -10.67
N PRO A 346 -20.46 -20.45 -11.43
CA PRO A 346 -20.32 -20.40 -12.89
C PRO A 346 -18.88 -20.11 -13.38
N ASN A 347 -18.04 -19.47 -12.56
CA ASN A 347 -16.64 -19.16 -12.89
C ASN A 347 -15.65 -20.13 -12.20
N TYR A 348 -16.12 -21.27 -11.68
CA TYR A 348 -15.24 -22.30 -11.12
C TYR A 348 -14.37 -22.92 -12.22
N GLY A 349 -13.04 -22.77 -12.12
CA GLY A 349 -12.09 -23.24 -13.15
C GLY A 349 -11.58 -24.67 -13.00
N GLY A 350 -11.98 -25.38 -11.93
CA GLY A 350 -11.52 -26.76 -11.68
C GLY A 350 -12.48 -27.81 -12.26
N PHE A 351 -12.05 -29.07 -12.25
CA PHE A 351 -12.82 -30.22 -12.73
C PHE A 351 -13.16 -31.16 -11.56
N PRO A 352 -14.19 -30.87 -10.74
CA PRO A 352 -14.37 -31.52 -9.45
C PRO A 352 -14.74 -33.01 -9.55
N PHE A 353 -15.20 -33.45 -10.73
CA PHE A 353 -15.57 -34.83 -11.03
C PHE A 353 -14.50 -35.58 -11.83
N LEU A 354 -13.24 -35.10 -11.79
CA LEU A 354 -12.12 -35.80 -12.43
C LEU A 354 -11.98 -37.20 -11.80
N PRO A 355 -11.94 -38.28 -12.61
CA PRO A 355 -11.73 -39.63 -12.09
C PRO A 355 -10.39 -39.72 -11.33
N THR A 356 -10.41 -40.33 -10.16
CA THR A 356 -9.21 -40.53 -9.32
C THR A 356 -8.39 -41.75 -9.73
N ASP A 357 -9.03 -42.72 -10.40
CA ASP A 357 -8.39 -43.94 -10.88
C ASP A 357 -7.60 -43.66 -12.16
N ASN A 358 -6.42 -44.26 -12.29
CA ASN A 358 -5.67 -44.22 -13.56
C ASN A 358 -6.46 -45.01 -14.63
N PRO A 359 -6.96 -44.35 -15.69
CA PRO A 359 -7.74 -45.02 -16.73
C PRO A 359 -6.93 -46.07 -17.52
N LEU A 360 -5.59 -46.03 -17.45
CA LEU A 360 -4.71 -46.99 -18.11
C LEU A 360 -4.41 -48.24 -17.26
N ALA A 361 -4.78 -48.24 -15.98
CA ALA A 361 -4.54 -49.37 -15.07
C ALA A 361 -5.77 -50.29 -14.91
N LYS A 362 -6.92 -49.91 -15.47
CA LYS A 362 -8.11 -50.77 -15.51
C LYS A 362 -7.97 -51.75 -16.68
N GLU A 363 -7.50 -52.96 -16.40
CA GLU A 363 -7.80 -54.08 -17.28
C GLU A 363 -9.32 -54.28 -17.29
N ILE A 364 -9.89 -54.31 -18.50
CA ILE A 364 -11.30 -54.64 -18.69
C ILE A 364 -11.44 -56.12 -18.33
N ALA A 365 -12.06 -56.40 -17.19
CA ALA A 365 -12.36 -57.76 -16.74
C ALA A 365 -13.42 -58.43 -17.61
#